data_AF-A0A261GFK6-F1
#
_entry.id   AF-A0A261GFK6-F1
#
_cell.length_a   1.000
_cell.length_b   1.000
_cell.length_c   1.000
_cell.angle_alpha   90.00
_cell.angle_beta   90.00
_cell.angle_gamma   90.00
#
_symmetry.space_group_name_H-M   'P 1'
#
loop_
_entity.id
_entity.type
_entity.pdbx_description
1 polymer ?
#
loop_
_entity_poly.entity_id
_entity_poly.type
_entity_poly.pdbx_seq_one_letter_code
_entity_poly.pdbx_strand_id
1 'polypeptide(L)'
;MYVENKSSGLEGEARIGRVYFSKTGKTLYYRGLKFQSLKGNGIKANYYEVDSLDEYWISGPRKDENNRLYGGNRGVVVDKDIEDEYKKLIS
;
A
#
# COMPACT_ATOMS: atom_id res chain seq x y z
N MET A 1 -5.80 -1.97 2.63
CA MET A 1 -4.33 -2.06 2.69
C MET A 1 -3.75 -0.67 2.62
N TYR A 2 -2.63 -0.46 3.29
CA TYR A 2 -1.73 0.67 3.03
C TYR A 2 -0.91 0.38 1.78
N VAL A 3 -0.85 1.34 0.85
CA VAL A 3 -0.16 1.25 -0.45
C VAL A 3 0.62 2.54 -0.65
N GLU A 4 1.94 2.47 -0.65
CA GLU A 4 2.84 3.61 -0.83
C GLU A 4 3.73 3.41 -2.05
N ASN A 5 3.72 4.38 -2.97
CA ASN A 5 4.63 4.42 -4.10
C ASN A 5 6.05 4.81 -3.61
N LYS A 6 7.08 4.04 -3.97
CA LYS A 6 8.48 4.28 -3.60
C LYS A 6 9.33 4.77 -4.78
N SER A 7 8.77 4.92 -5.98
CA SER A 7 9.53 5.31 -7.17
C SER A 7 10.13 6.72 -7.08
N SER A 8 9.52 7.62 -6.30
CA SER A 8 10.02 8.96 -6.03
C SER A 8 10.83 9.08 -4.73
N GLY A 9 11.15 7.97 -4.05
CA GLY A 9 12.00 7.94 -2.85
C GLY A 9 11.33 7.40 -1.58
N LEU A 10 11.79 7.88 -0.42
CA LEU A 10 11.44 7.29 0.89
C LEU A 10 10.07 7.70 1.44
N GLU A 11 9.49 8.79 0.95
CA GLU A 11 8.16 9.27 1.35
C GLU A 11 7.37 9.59 0.09
N GLY A 12 6.73 8.59 -0.49
CA GLY A 12 5.91 8.80 -1.68
C GLY A 12 4.43 8.99 -1.35
N GLU A 13 3.66 9.14 -2.43
CA GLU A 13 2.21 9.10 -2.35
C GLU A 13 1.74 7.80 -1.74
N ALA A 14 0.84 7.91 -0.78
CA ALA A 14 0.40 6.79 0.03
C ALA A 14 -1.11 6.81 0.20
N ARG A 15 -1.71 5.63 0.17
CA ARG A 15 -3.16 5.45 0.29
C ARG A 15 -3.51 4.29 1.20
N ILE A 16 -4.70 4.37 1.79
CA ILE A 16 -5.37 3.23 2.40
C ILE A 16 -6.58 2.93 1.54
N GLY A 17 -6.64 1.72 0.99
CA GLY A 17 -7.68 1.34 0.04
C GLY A 17 -7.99 -0.15 0.02
N ARG A 18 -9.14 -0.51 -0.54
CA ARG A 18 -9.53 -1.91 -0.74
C ARG A 18 -8.71 -2.54 -1.86
N VAL A 19 -8.12 -3.69 -1.59
CA VAL A 19 -7.36 -4.45 -2.59
C VAL A 19 -8.03 -5.79 -2.83
N TYR A 20 -7.73 -6.37 -4.00
CA TYR A 20 -8.15 -7.72 -4.34
C TYR A 20 -6.93 -8.57 -4.62
N PHE A 21 -6.96 -9.83 -4.23
CA PHE A 21 -5.93 -10.79 -4.58
C PHE A 21 -6.42 -11.68 -5.73
N SER A 22 -5.52 -12.08 -6.60
CA SER A 22 -5.81 -13.17 -7.53
C SER A 22 -6.14 -14.44 -6.75
N LYS A 23 -6.79 -15.41 -7.42
CA LYS A 23 -7.15 -16.70 -6.79
C LYS A 23 -5.96 -17.42 -6.16
N THR A 24 -4.74 -17.22 -6.69
CA THR A 24 -3.50 -17.82 -6.16
C THR A 24 -2.82 -16.97 -5.09
N GLY A 25 -3.33 -15.78 -4.79
CA GLY A 25 -2.71 -14.80 -3.90
C GLY A 25 -1.44 -14.13 -4.45
N LYS A 26 -0.99 -14.51 -5.66
CA LYS A 26 0.29 -14.05 -6.23
C LYS A 26 0.24 -12.64 -6.81
N THR A 27 -0.95 -12.13 -7.10
CA THR A 27 -1.15 -10.80 -7.69
C THR A 27 -2.10 -10.02 -6.82
N LEU A 28 -1.75 -8.78 -6.52
CA LEU A 28 -2.61 -7.83 -5.83
C LEU A 28 -3.10 -6.81 -6.85
N TYR A 29 -4.38 -6.44 -6.77
CA TYR A 29 -5.03 -5.46 -7.63
C TYR A 29 -5.53 -4.31 -6.79
N TYR A 30 -5.23 -3.09 -7.23
CA TYR A 30 -5.68 -1.87 -6.56
C TYR A 30 -5.78 -0.72 -7.57
N ARG A 31 -6.97 -0.09 -7.67
CA ARG A 31 -7.22 1.07 -8.54
C ARG A 31 -6.78 0.89 -10.01
N GLY A 32 -6.98 -0.31 -10.56
CA GLY A 32 -6.60 -0.64 -11.94
C GLY A 32 -5.13 -1.05 -12.11
N LEU A 33 -4.30 -0.92 -11.07
CA LEU A 33 -2.91 -1.35 -11.06
C LEU A 33 -2.78 -2.80 -10.60
N LYS A 34 -1.72 -3.47 -11.07
CA LYS A 34 -1.40 -4.87 -10.74
C LYS A 34 -0.05 -4.90 -10.05
N PHE A 35 0.04 -5.62 -8.95
CA PHE A 35 1.26 -5.71 -8.16
C PHE A 35 1.70 -7.15 -8.00
N GLN A 36 3.01 -7.35 -8.06
CA GLN A 36 3.66 -8.61 -7.69
C GLN A 36 4.69 -8.38 -6.60
N SER A 37 4.88 -9.37 -5.74
CA SER A 37 5.85 -9.27 -4.66
C SER A 37 7.28 -9.28 -5.22
N LEU A 38 8.12 -8.40 -4.67
CA LEU A 38 9.57 -8.39 -4.90
C LEU A 38 10.29 -9.57 -4.23
N LYS A 39 9.59 -10.38 -3.42
CA LYS A 39 10.13 -11.54 -2.69
C LYS A 39 11.39 -11.22 -1.88
N GLY A 40 11.44 -10.02 -1.30
CA GLY A 40 12.57 -9.55 -0.48
C GLY A 40 13.72 -8.90 -1.24
N ASN A 41 13.63 -8.75 -2.57
CA ASN A 41 14.69 -8.11 -3.37
C ASN A 41 14.58 -6.58 -3.49
N GLY A 42 13.54 -5.95 -2.92
CA GLY A 42 13.32 -4.51 -2.99
C GLY A 42 14.14 -3.72 -1.97
N ILE A 43 14.41 -2.45 -2.26
CA ILE A 43 15.06 -1.53 -1.31
C ILE A 43 13.98 -0.69 -0.63
N LYS A 44 13.63 -1.05 0.62
CA LYS A 44 12.53 -0.40 1.37
C LYS A 44 11.17 -0.44 0.62
N ALA A 45 11.00 -1.47 -0.19
CA ALA A 45 9.81 -1.81 -0.95
C ALA A 45 9.60 -3.33 -0.89
N ASN A 46 8.37 -3.80 -1.13
CA ASN A 46 8.02 -5.22 -1.09
C ASN A 46 7.16 -5.69 -2.27
N TYR A 47 6.65 -4.78 -3.09
CA TYR A 47 5.95 -5.05 -4.35
C TYR A 47 6.49 -4.15 -5.47
N TYR A 48 6.24 -4.53 -6.71
CA TYR A 48 6.36 -3.65 -7.87
C TYR A 48 5.04 -3.66 -8.65
N GLU A 49 4.72 -2.54 -9.29
CA GLU A 49 3.63 -2.47 -10.27
C GLU A 49 4.08 -3.13 -11.58
N VAL A 50 3.25 -4.00 -12.14
CA VAL A 50 3.66 -4.92 -13.22
C VAL A 50 3.98 -4.20 -14.53
N ASP A 51 3.29 -3.10 -14.84
CA ASP A 51 3.39 -2.41 -16.11
C ASP A 51 4.47 -1.30 -16.07
N SER A 52 4.57 -0.52 -14.99
CA SER A 52 5.58 0.54 -14.83
C SER A 52 6.89 0.10 -14.19
N LEU A 53 6.89 -1.05 -13.49
CA LEU A 53 7.98 -1.54 -12.65
C LEU A 53 8.32 -0.64 -11.45
N ASP A 54 7.49 0.37 -11.18
CA ASP A 54 7.64 1.21 -9.99
C ASP A 54 7.55 0.33 -8.73
N GLU A 55 8.43 0.58 -7.78
CA GLU A 55 8.44 -0.12 -6.51
C GLU A 55 7.43 0.47 -5.53
N TYR A 56 6.81 -0.39 -4.73
CA TYR A 56 5.80 -0.05 -3.74
C TYR A 56 6.06 -0.73 -2.40
N TRP A 57 5.64 -0.06 -1.34
CA TRP A 57 5.41 -0.67 -0.04
C TRP A 57 3.92 -0.92 0.17
N ILE A 58 3.53 -2.19 0.33
CA ILE A 58 2.14 -2.60 0.55
C ILE A 58 2.04 -3.45 1.81
N SER A 59 1.20 -3.02 2.74
CA SER A 59 0.95 -3.71 4.02
C SER A 59 -0.49 -3.54 4.49
N GLY A 60 -0.86 -4.21 5.58
CA GLY A 60 -2.08 -3.87 6.31
C GLY A 60 -2.00 -2.43 6.85
N PRO A 61 -3.11 -1.67 6.87
CA PRO A 61 -3.14 -0.40 7.58
C PRO A 61 -2.97 -0.65 9.08
N ARG A 62 -2.23 0.23 9.76
CA ARG A 62 -1.96 0.11 11.19
C ARG A 62 -2.98 0.88 12.03
N LYS A 63 -3.35 0.30 13.16
CA LYS A 63 -4.26 0.89 14.15
C LYS A 63 -3.66 2.13 14.83
N ASP A 64 -2.36 2.14 15.09
CA ASP A 64 -1.63 3.27 15.67
C ASP A 64 -1.26 4.36 14.66
N GLU A 65 -1.76 4.24 13.43
CA GLU A 65 -1.55 5.18 12.32
C GLU A 65 -0.07 5.38 11.91
N ASN A 66 0.86 4.56 12.40
CA ASN A 66 2.29 4.64 12.05
C ASN A 66 2.62 3.88 10.77
N ASN A 67 1.88 4.16 9.68
CA ASN A 67 1.97 3.41 8.43
C ASN A 67 3.26 3.66 7.64
N ARG A 68 3.81 4.88 7.70
CA ARG A 68 5.04 5.25 6.98
C ARG A 68 6.28 4.64 7.61
N LEU A 69 7.35 4.54 6.82
CA LEU A 69 8.64 3.98 7.24
C LEU A 69 9.21 4.64 8.51
N TYR A 70 9.08 5.96 8.62
CA TYR A 70 9.55 6.75 9.78
C TYR A 70 8.41 7.13 10.74
N GLY A 71 7.28 6.42 10.67
CA GLY A 71 6.11 6.65 11.50
C GLY A 71 5.16 7.70 10.95
N GLY A 72 3.97 7.72 11.54
CA GLY A 72 2.85 8.56 11.15
C GLY A 72 2.13 8.19 9.85
N ASN A 73 1.13 9.01 9.54
CA ASN A 73 0.16 8.83 8.46
C ASN A 73 0.02 10.09 7.58
N ARG A 74 1.00 11.01 7.65
CA ARG A 74 0.89 12.33 7.02
C ARG A 74 0.68 12.20 5.51
N GLY A 75 -0.35 12.85 4.99
CA GLY A 75 -0.67 12.85 3.56
C GLY A 75 -1.15 11.50 3.01
N VAL A 76 -1.43 10.51 3.87
CA VAL A 76 -2.02 9.25 3.44
C VAL A 76 -3.49 9.47 3.13
N VAL A 77 -3.90 9.18 1.89
CA VAL A 77 -5.29 9.35 1.46
C VAL A 77 -6.07 8.06 1.71
N VAL A 78 -7.16 8.15 2.46
CA VAL A 78 -8.08 7.04 2.70
C VAL A 78 -9.11 7.04 1.57
N ASP A 79 -9.26 5.91 0.86
CA ASP A 79 -10.28 5.81 -0.18
C ASP A 79 -11.69 5.83 0.44
N LYS A 80 -12.60 6.55 -0.23
CA LYS A 80 -13.94 6.86 0.29
C LYS A 80 -14.77 5.63 0.66
N ASP A 81 -14.61 4.54 -0.10
CA ASP A 81 -15.38 3.30 0.09
C ASP A 81 -14.95 2.48 1.34
N ILE A 82 -13.81 2.83 1.94
CA ILE A 82 -13.29 2.14 3.15
C ILE A 82 -13.16 3.07 4.36
N GLU A 83 -13.56 4.34 4.25
CA GLU A 83 -13.38 5.33 5.33
C GLU A 83 -13.94 4.85 6.67
N ASP A 84 -15.17 4.32 6.69
CA ASP A 84 -15.82 3.89 7.93
C ASP A 84 -15.19 2.61 8.51
N GLU A 85 -14.71 1.71 7.66
CA GLU A 85 -13.94 0.53 8.09
C GLU A 85 -12.60 0.95 8.69
N TYR A 86 -11.93 1.93 8.08
CA TYR A 86 -10.67 2.45 8.58
C TYR A 86 -10.84 3.22 9.90
N LYS A 87 -11.89 4.05 10.03
CA LYS A 87 -12.25 4.73 11.30
C LYS A 87 -12.45 3.73 12.43
N LYS A 88 -13.15 2.61 12.18
CA LYS A 88 -13.33 1.53 13.17
C LYS A 88 -12.03 0.81 13.52
N LEU A 89 -11.10 0.71 12.58
CA LEU A 89 -9.79 0.10 12.83
C LEU A 89 -8.96 0.94 13.80
N ILE A 90 -8.95 2.26 13.61
CA ILE A 90 -8.11 3.19 14.39
C ILE A 90 -8.77 3.64 15.71
N SER A 91 -10.06 3.41 15.89
CA SER A 91 -10.78 3.68 17.15
C SER A 91 -10.39 2.76 18.30
#